data_AF-A0AA92BZH6-F1
#
_entry.id   AF-A0AA92BZH6-F1
#
_cell.length_a   1.000
_cell.length_b   1.000
_cell.length_c   1.000
_cell.angle_alpha   90.00
_cell.angle_beta   90.00
_cell.angle_gamma   90.00
#
_symmetry.space_group_name_H-M   'P 1'
#
loop_
_entity.id
_entity.type
_entity.pdbx_description
1 polymer ?
#
loop_
_entity_poly.entity_id
_entity_poly.type
_entity_poly.pdbx_seq_one_letter_code
_entity_poly.pdbx_strand_id
1 'polypeptide(L)'
;MWFWLKRGIAVAVLGYVAYGVWDYYRAGYFTRPDMPQGAFSISYKSGLRAILVDVENQQESRRYLGYPMDVPFYLKDAWVKCSPPSEEEKPNVETFLAERNMPGQRFEAVCRIQADNDIVVRGLITSVPRL
;
A
#
# COMPACT_ATOMS: atom_id res chain seq x y z
N MET A 1 8.33 -46.21 -4.81
CA MET A 1 7.30 -45.14 -4.96
C MET A 1 7.37 -44.08 -3.86
N TRP A 2 7.26 -44.45 -2.59
CA TRP A 2 7.14 -43.55 -1.43
C TRP A 2 8.28 -42.53 -1.25
N PHE A 3 9.52 -42.92 -1.53
CA PHE A 3 10.69 -42.02 -1.42
C PHE A 3 10.66 -40.87 -2.44
N TRP A 4 10.24 -41.15 -3.68
CA TRP A 4 10.08 -40.14 -4.72
C TRP A 4 8.91 -39.20 -4.44
N LEU A 5 7.81 -39.73 -3.87
CA LEU A 5 6.67 -38.92 -3.43
C LEU A 5 7.07 -37.93 -2.33
N LYS A 6 7.80 -38.38 -1.30
CA LYS A 6 8.32 -37.50 -0.23
C LYS A 6 9.24 -36.39 -0.76
N ARG A 7 10.11 -36.71 -1.72
CA ARG A 7 10.97 -35.72 -2.38
C ARG A 7 10.17 -34.70 -3.18
N GLY A 8 9.15 -35.14 -3.93
CA GLY A 8 8.26 -34.25 -4.65
C GLY A 8 7.54 -33.27 -3.73
N ILE A 9 7.00 -33.76 -2.61
CA ILE A 9 6.36 -32.91 -1.59
C ILE A 9 7.37 -31.92 -1.00
N ALA A 10 8.57 -32.38 -0.64
CA ALA A 10 9.61 -31.50 -0.09
C ALA A 10 9.99 -30.37 -1.06
N VAL A 11 10.13 -30.66 -2.36
CA VAL A 11 10.40 -29.65 -3.39
C VAL A 11 9.23 -28.66 -3.52
N ALA A 12 7.99 -29.14 -3.50
CA ALA A 12 6.81 -28.27 -3.55
C ALA A 12 6.73 -27.32 -2.35
N VAL A 13 7.00 -27.83 -1.14
CA VAL A 13 7.03 -27.02 0.09
C VAL A 13 8.16 -26.00 0.04
N LEU A 14 9.36 -26.38 -0.38
CA LEU A 14 10.50 -25.47 -0.52
C LEU A 14 10.20 -24.36 -1.54
N GLY A 15 9.61 -24.70 -2.69
CA GLY A 15 9.19 -23.73 -3.69
C GLY A 15 8.15 -22.73 -3.14
N TYR A 16 7.16 -23.22 -2.39
CA TYR A 16 6.15 -22.38 -1.77
C TYR A 16 6.74 -21.41 -0.74
N VAL A 17 7.63 -21.89 0.15
CA VAL A 17 8.30 -21.05 1.15
C VAL A 17 9.20 -20.01 0.47
N ALA A 18 9.99 -20.40 -0.52
CA ALA A 18 10.85 -19.49 -1.26
C ALA A 18 10.04 -18.38 -1.96
N TYR A 19 8.92 -18.75 -2.58
CA TYR A 19 8.00 -17.78 -3.18
C TYR A 19 7.42 -16.82 -2.14
N GLY A 20 6.97 -17.34 -0.99
CA GLY A 20 6.43 -16.50 0.09
C GLY A 20 7.44 -15.50 0.64
N VAL A 21 8.69 -15.93 0.86
CA VAL A 21 9.78 -15.04 1.30
C VAL A 21 10.10 -13.98 0.25
N TRP A 22 10.14 -14.36 -1.04
CA TRP A 22 10.38 -13.42 -2.13
C TRP A 22 9.25 -12.38 -2.27
N ASP A 23 7.99 -12.81 -2.16
CA ASP A 23 6.84 -11.91 -2.21
C ASP A 23 6.84 -10.94 -1.03
N TYR A 24 7.13 -11.44 0.18
CA TYR A 24 7.27 -10.62 1.39
C TYR A 24 8.39 -9.59 1.28
N TYR A 25 9.53 -9.97 0.69
CA TYR A 25 10.65 -9.08 0.40
C TYR A 25 10.26 -7.99 -0.61
N ARG A 26 9.65 -8.38 -1.73
CA ARG A 26 9.21 -7.45 -2.77
C ARG A 26 8.19 -6.43 -2.26
N ALA A 27 7.27 -6.88 -1.41
CA ALA A 27 6.30 -6.03 -0.75
C ALA A 27 6.93 -5.01 0.23
N GLY A 28 8.19 -5.20 0.62
CA GLY A 28 8.94 -4.29 1.48
C GLY A 28 8.68 -4.50 2.96
N TYR A 29 8.07 -5.61 3.36
CA TYR A 29 7.66 -5.81 4.75
C TYR A 29 8.84 -5.98 5.71
N PHE A 30 10.03 -6.37 5.23
CA PHE A 30 11.25 -6.40 6.05
C PHE A 30 11.76 -5.02 6.47
N THR A 31 11.43 -3.97 5.71
CA THR A 31 11.85 -2.59 5.99
C THR A 31 10.69 -1.74 6.49
N ARG A 32 9.54 -2.36 6.79
CA ARG A 32 8.36 -1.66 7.28
C ARG A 32 8.64 -1.08 8.67
N PRO A 33 8.48 0.24 8.86
CA PRO A 33 8.59 0.86 10.17
C PRO A 33 7.55 0.32 11.16
N ASP A 34 7.78 0.57 12.46
CA ASP A 34 6.79 0.29 13.49
C ASP A 34 5.48 1.03 13.20
N MET A 35 4.37 0.30 13.34
CA MET A 35 3.04 0.82 13.01
C MET A 35 2.43 1.50 14.25
N PRO A 36 1.89 2.73 14.11
CA PRO A 36 1.10 3.36 15.16
C PRO A 36 -0.13 2.51 15.52
N GLN A 37 -0.67 2.70 16.73
CA GLN A 37 -1.87 1.99 17.15
C GLN A 37 -3.05 2.36 16.25
N GLY A 38 -3.82 1.35 15.82
CA GLY A 38 -4.95 1.53 14.90
C GLY A 38 -4.57 1.74 13.44
N ALA A 39 -3.27 1.89 13.14
CA ALA A 39 -2.78 2.01 11.77
C ALA A 39 -2.71 0.64 11.08
N PHE A 40 -2.76 0.64 9.75
CA PHE A 40 -2.57 -0.55 8.94
C PHE A 40 -1.73 -0.24 7.70
N SER A 41 -1.01 -1.24 7.21
CA SER A 41 -0.12 -1.07 6.06
C SER A 41 -0.68 -1.69 4.78
N ILE A 42 -0.46 -1.05 3.64
CA ILE A 42 -0.74 -1.59 2.31
C ILE A 42 0.49 -1.43 1.43
N SER A 43 0.88 -2.50 0.74
CA SER A 43 1.92 -2.45 -0.29
C SER A 43 1.30 -2.68 -1.66
N TYR A 44 1.48 -1.73 -2.57
CA TYR A 44 0.96 -1.81 -3.93
C TYR A 44 2.03 -2.30 -4.90
N LYS A 45 1.60 -3.04 -5.94
CA LYS A 45 2.48 -3.47 -7.04
C LYS A 45 3.15 -2.31 -7.79
N SER A 46 2.58 -1.11 -7.68
CA SER A 46 3.12 0.13 -8.25
C SER A 46 4.32 0.71 -7.47
N GLY A 47 4.72 0.07 -6.37
CA GLY A 47 5.83 0.50 -5.50
C GLY A 47 5.40 1.40 -4.34
N LEU A 48 4.17 1.91 -4.32
CA LEU A 48 3.65 2.67 -3.18
C LEU A 48 3.51 1.73 -1.96
N ARG A 49 4.23 2.05 -0.89
CA ARG A 49 4.17 1.33 0.39
C ARG A 49 3.65 2.25 1.48
N ALA A 50 2.40 2.07 1.87
CA ALA A 50 1.65 3.00 2.69
C ALA A 50 1.38 2.44 4.09
N ILE A 51 1.49 3.31 5.10
CA ILE A 51 0.98 3.11 6.45
C ILE A 51 -0.16 4.11 6.63
N LEU A 52 -1.39 3.63 6.65
CA LEU A 52 -2.59 4.44 6.82
C LEU A 52 -2.81 4.67 8.32
N VAL A 53 -2.84 5.94 8.72
CA VAL A 53 -3.11 6.42 10.07
C VAL A 53 -4.41 7.21 10.07
N ASP A 54 -5.20 7.11 11.14
CA ASP A 54 -6.50 7.78 11.28
C ASP A 54 -7.49 7.50 10.12
N VAL A 55 -7.35 6.34 9.50
CA VAL A 55 -8.26 5.80 8.48
C VAL A 55 -8.86 4.52 9.03
N GLU A 56 -10.17 4.37 8.92
CA GLU A 56 -10.86 3.14 9.31
C GLU A 56 -10.41 1.98 8.43
N ASN A 57 -9.97 0.88 9.04
CA ASN A 57 -9.56 -0.32 8.31
C ASN A 57 -10.79 -1.07 7.79
N GLN A 58 -11.17 -0.78 6.54
CA GLN A 58 -12.27 -1.45 5.85
C GLN A 58 -11.74 -2.40 4.76
N GLN A 59 -10.56 -3.02 4.94
CA GLN A 59 -9.96 -3.90 3.94
C GLN A 59 -10.81 -5.14 3.61
N GLU A 60 -11.75 -5.52 4.47
CA GLU A 60 -12.64 -6.66 4.22
C GLU A 60 -13.77 -6.30 3.26
N SER A 61 -14.40 -5.12 3.43
CA SER A 61 -15.56 -4.65 2.66
C SER A 61 -15.19 -3.74 1.48
N ARG A 62 -13.97 -3.17 1.47
CA ARG A 62 -13.52 -2.21 0.46
C ARG A 62 -12.17 -2.59 -0.14
N ARG A 63 -11.99 -2.24 -1.41
CA ARG A 63 -10.73 -2.40 -2.13
C ARG A 63 -10.03 -1.04 -2.20
N TYR A 64 -8.85 -0.96 -1.60
CA TYR A 64 -8.01 0.24 -1.63
C TYR A 64 -7.20 0.28 -2.92
N LEU A 65 -7.14 1.45 -3.55
CA LEU A 65 -6.46 1.74 -4.80
C LEU A 65 -5.41 2.82 -4.53
N GLY A 66 -4.15 2.50 -4.80
CA GLY A 66 -3.02 3.41 -4.61
C GLY A 66 -2.62 4.09 -5.92
N TYR A 67 -2.46 5.41 -5.87
CA TYR A 67 -2.05 6.25 -6.98
C TYR A 67 -0.71 6.89 -6.65
N PRO A 68 0.42 6.31 -7.10
CA PRO A 68 1.72 6.90 -6.87
C PRO A 68 1.86 8.21 -7.67
N MET A 69 2.45 9.23 -7.03
CA MET A 69 2.91 10.43 -7.72
C MET A 69 4.30 10.19 -8.31
N ASP A 70 4.68 11.04 -9.28
CA ASP A 70 6.05 11.06 -9.78
C ASP A 70 6.96 11.72 -8.75
N VAL A 71 7.92 10.95 -8.23
CA VAL A 71 8.85 11.37 -7.20
C VAL A 71 10.27 10.94 -7.58
N PRO A 72 11.30 11.61 -7.03
CA PRO A 72 12.68 11.20 -7.21
C PRO A 72 12.90 9.72 -6.87
N PHE A 73 13.86 9.08 -7.57
CA PHE A 73 14.05 7.63 -7.51
C PHE A 73 14.29 7.09 -6.10
N TYR A 74 14.95 7.86 -5.23
CA TYR A 74 15.27 7.47 -3.86
C TYR A 74 14.04 7.46 -2.92
N LEU A 75 12.92 8.08 -3.32
CA LEU A 75 11.66 8.08 -2.57
C LEU A 75 10.66 7.03 -3.07
N LYS A 76 10.96 6.35 -4.19
CA LYS A 76 9.98 5.47 -4.86
C LYS A 76 9.58 4.28 -3.99
N ASP A 77 10.54 3.68 -3.30
CA ASP A 77 10.36 2.45 -2.52
C ASP A 77 10.26 2.69 -1.00
N ALA A 78 10.24 3.95 -0.58
CA ALA A 78 10.14 4.33 0.82
C ALA A 78 8.74 4.02 1.38
N TRP A 79 8.69 3.62 2.65
CA TRP A 79 7.44 3.53 3.41
C TRP A 79 6.93 4.92 3.74
N VAL A 80 5.65 5.18 3.45
CA VAL A 80 5.05 6.51 3.59
C VAL A 80 3.87 6.48 4.54
N LYS A 81 3.71 7.54 5.33
CA LYS A 81 2.55 7.70 6.21
C LYS A 81 1.44 8.38 5.40
N CYS A 82 0.24 7.82 5.48
CA CYS A 82 -0.93 8.34 4.79
C CYS A 82 -2.01 8.65 5.81
N SER A 83 -2.53 9.87 5.77
CA SER A 83 -3.60 10.34 6.64
C SER A 83 -4.76 10.89 5.81
N PRO A 84 -5.95 11.09 6.40
CA PRO A 84 -7.00 11.89 5.76
C PRO A 84 -6.46 13.23 5.24
N PRO A 85 -7.06 13.78 4.16
CA PRO A 85 -6.61 15.04 3.58
C PRO A 85 -6.76 16.19 4.57
N SER A 86 -5.80 17.11 4.56
CA SER A 86 -5.91 18.36 5.31
C SER A 86 -6.93 19.30 4.64
N GLU A 87 -7.35 20.35 5.36
CA GLU A 87 -8.26 21.38 4.82
C GLU A 87 -7.73 22.01 3.52
N GLU A 88 -6.42 22.21 3.41
CA GLU A 88 -5.76 22.80 2.24
C GLU A 88 -5.75 21.87 1.03
N GLU A 89 -5.80 20.55 1.25
CA GLU A 89 -5.76 19.55 0.18
C GLU A 89 -7.16 19.19 -0.35
N LYS A 90 -8.23 19.51 0.40
CA LYS A 90 -9.62 19.20 0.02
C LYS A 90 -9.97 19.63 -1.41
N PRO A 91 -9.64 20.85 -1.88
CA PRO A 91 -9.97 21.26 -3.25
C PRO A 91 -9.31 20.37 -4.31
N ASN A 92 -8.06 19.95 -4.08
CA ASN A 92 -7.34 19.07 -4.98
C ASN A 92 -7.92 17.64 -4.96
N VAL A 93 -8.35 17.18 -3.79
CA VAL A 93 -9.03 15.89 -3.62
C VAL A 93 -10.37 15.85 -4.36
N GLU A 94 -11.17 16.91 -4.24
CA GLU A 94 -12.45 17.03 -4.94
C GLU A 94 -12.26 17.01 -6.45
N THR A 95 -11.27 17.75 -6.94
CA THR A 95 -10.90 17.75 -8.37
C THR A 95 -10.47 16.36 -8.82
N PHE A 96 -9.61 15.69 -8.05
CA PHE A 96 -9.14 14.33 -8.34
C PHE A 96 -10.30 13.31 -8.42
N LEU A 97 -11.27 13.40 -7.51
CA LEU A 97 -12.46 12.55 -7.53
C LEU A 97 -13.35 12.86 -8.73
N ALA A 98 -13.56 14.14 -9.05
CA ALA A 98 -14.39 14.58 -10.16
C ALA A 98 -13.86 14.11 -11.52
N GLU A 99 -12.54 14.16 -11.72
CA GLU A 99 -11.89 13.71 -12.95
C GLU A 99 -12.02 12.19 -13.16
N ARG A 100 -11.96 11.39 -12.09
CA ARG A 100 -12.03 9.93 -12.20
C ARG A 100 -13.45 9.40 -12.24
N ASN A 101 -14.36 10.04 -11.51
CA ASN A 101 -15.80 9.74 -11.46
C ASN A 101 -16.11 8.23 -11.38
N MET A 102 -15.44 7.50 -10.47
CA MET A 102 -15.66 6.07 -10.30
C MET A 102 -16.83 5.81 -9.33
N PRO A 103 -17.78 4.91 -9.67
CA PRO A 103 -18.92 4.60 -8.80
C PRO A 103 -18.48 4.08 -7.42
N GLY A 104 -19.02 4.69 -6.35
CA GLY A 104 -18.73 4.30 -4.96
C GLY A 104 -17.31 4.62 -4.47
N GLN A 105 -16.52 5.35 -5.27
CA GLN A 105 -15.18 5.78 -4.90
C GLN A 105 -15.22 6.74 -3.71
N ARG A 106 -14.38 6.46 -2.73
CA ARG A 106 -14.14 7.34 -1.59
C ARG A 106 -12.65 7.69 -1.54
N PHE A 107 -12.34 8.96 -1.32
CA PHE A 107 -10.96 9.35 -1.03
C PHE A 107 -10.63 8.98 0.41
N GLU A 108 -9.52 8.24 0.60
CA GLU A 108 -9.15 7.72 1.93
C GLU A 108 -8.01 8.53 2.53
N ALA A 109 -6.92 8.72 1.79
CA ALA A 109 -5.72 9.31 2.36
C ALA A 109 -4.78 9.96 1.33
N VAL A 110 -4.04 10.95 1.82
CA VAL A 110 -2.87 11.53 1.15
C VAL A 110 -1.62 10.96 1.81
N CYS A 111 -0.73 10.41 1.00
CA CYS A 111 0.51 9.80 1.46
C CYS A 111 1.68 10.77 1.35
N ARG A 112 2.32 11.07 2.48
CA ARG A 112 3.40 12.06 2.57
C ARG A 112 4.70 11.42 3.05
N ILE A 113 5.80 11.94 2.54
CA ILE A 113 7.16 11.67 3.00
C ILE A 113 7.69 12.96 3.59
N GLN A 114 8.20 12.87 4.82
CA GLN A 114 9.06 13.89 5.40
C GLN A 114 10.50 13.58 4.96
N ALA A 115 11.07 14.39 4.08
CA ALA A 115 12.47 14.29 3.67
C ALA A 115 13.18 15.56 4.14
N ASP A 116 13.92 15.45 5.25
CA ASP A 116 14.48 16.60 5.98
C ASP A 116 13.40 17.65 6.29
N ASN A 117 13.45 18.81 5.64
CA ASN A 117 12.50 19.91 5.83
C ASN A 117 11.36 19.92 4.81
N ASP A 118 11.39 19.04 3.81
CA ASP A 118 10.42 19.02 2.73
C ASP A 118 9.35 17.94 2.95
N ILE A 119 8.09 18.32 2.70
CA ILE A 119 6.96 17.40 2.67
C ILE A 119 6.64 17.08 1.22
N VAL A 120 6.88 15.83 0.84
CA VAL A 120 6.63 15.35 -0.52
C VAL A 120 5.41 14.43 -0.52
N VAL A 121 4.41 14.74 -1.35
CA VAL A 121 3.27 13.85 -1.58
C VAL A 121 3.71 12.69 -2.47
N ARG A 122 3.84 11.49 -1.89
CA ARG A 122 4.27 10.28 -2.60
C ARG A 122 3.14 9.62 -3.37
N GLY A 123 1.90 9.79 -2.93
CA GLY A 123 0.75 9.12 -3.52
C GLY A 123 -0.56 9.48 -2.86
N LEU A 124 -1.64 9.03 -3.48
CA LEU A 124 -3.01 9.17 -3.00
C LEU A 124 -3.62 7.77 -2.87
N ILE A 125 -4.52 7.60 -1.91
CA ILE A 125 -5.26 6.35 -1.74
C ILE A 125 -6.75 6.66 -1.79
N THR A 126 -7.45 5.92 -2.64
CA THR A 126 -8.91 5.86 -2.63
C THR A 126 -9.36 4.45 -2.35
N SER A 127 -10.64 4.25 -2.10
CA SER A 127 -11.23 2.93 -2.00
C SER A 127 -12.53 2.84 -2.79
N VAL A 128 -12.88 1.63 -3.19
CA VAL A 128 -14.17 1.28 -3.80
C VAL A 128 -14.79 0.10 -3.05
N PRO A 129 -16.13 -0.06 -3.04
CA PRO A 129 -16.77 -1.25 -2.47
C PRO A 129 -16.26 -2.52 -3.14
N ARG A 130 -16.16 -3.62 -2.38
CA ARG A 130 -16.04 -4.95 -2.97
C ARG A 130 -17.42 -5.43 -3.37
N LEU A 131 -17.56 -5.83 -4.64
CA LEU A 131 -18.75 -6.45 -5.21
C LEU A 131 -18.44 -7.92 -5.52
#